data_AF-K7RKM9-F1
#
_entry.id   AF-K7RKM9-F1
#
_cell.length_a   1.000
_cell.length_b   1.000
_cell.length_c   1.000
_cell.angle_alpha   90.00
_cell.angle_beta   90.00
_cell.angle_gamma   90.00
#
_symmetry.space_group_name_H-M   'P 1'
#
loop_
_entity.id
_entity.type
_entity.pdbx_description
1 polymer ?
#
loop_
_entity_poly.entity_id
_entity_poly.type
_entity_poly.pdbx_seq_one_letter_code
_entity_poly.pdbx_strand_id
1 'polypeptide(L)'
;MRKALALLLLGLAALAQEVTVYPGFAEVKEPLTLPPSAWVYLGGERLEKTVPGSLRLLGVEEVERLYRPGAVFFRYRGEGEATLRYLYLGLRGEVFYTLEEGLFTAWARLTLEGEPLEARRLTLLAGEAPLLEKAMAYRALAEGPGESPFGLFRYQLPPRRILTGTTEFPFLQADLKPTRLLRYQGPFGTARVLPLERGYRFKAPFPLAPGRLEAVEEGLFLGQALLPATPEGEVAEVFLGRDLGARLLRQVEEVAQGEKERSYRVETLLENPYPYPVTLLLFEVFPQPFRLDFPGATLLPEGYRLEVTVGPKEARRLVYRLTLAR
;
A
#
# COMPACT_ATOMS: atom_id res chain seq x y z
N MET A 1 -44.45 50.54 -5.02
CA MET A 1 -43.52 49.75 -5.87
C MET A 1 -42.70 48.84 -4.96
N ARG A 2 -43.11 47.57 -4.83
CA ARG A 2 -42.43 46.57 -3.98
C ARG A 2 -41.21 46.04 -4.74
N LYS A 3 -40.01 46.27 -4.22
CA LYS A 3 -38.77 45.66 -4.71
C LYS A 3 -38.83 44.16 -4.40
N ALA A 4 -39.06 43.34 -5.43
CA ALA A 4 -38.87 41.91 -5.33
C ALA A 4 -37.37 41.63 -5.28
N LEU A 5 -36.89 41.26 -4.11
CA LEU A 5 -35.55 40.70 -3.90
C LEU A 5 -35.55 39.33 -4.60
N ALA A 6 -35.00 39.26 -5.81
CA ALA A 6 -34.77 38.00 -6.49
C ALA A 6 -33.67 37.24 -5.73
N LEU A 7 -34.08 36.36 -4.80
CA LEU A 7 -33.26 35.25 -4.36
C LEU A 7 -32.97 34.40 -5.61
N LEU A 8 -31.80 34.60 -6.19
CA LEU A 8 -31.17 33.66 -7.12
C LEU A 8 -30.80 32.41 -6.32
N LEU A 9 -31.79 31.57 -6.06
CA LEU A 9 -31.62 30.13 -5.88
C LEU A 9 -31.15 29.57 -7.22
N LEU A 10 -29.87 29.76 -7.53
CA LEU A 10 -29.20 29.02 -8.59
C LEU A 10 -29.19 27.56 -8.15
N GLY A 11 -30.09 26.80 -8.79
CA GLY A 11 -30.19 25.37 -8.63
C GLY A 11 -28.84 24.72 -8.82
N LEU A 12 -28.59 23.75 -7.96
CA LEU A 12 -27.56 22.72 -8.00
C LEU A 12 -27.52 22.06 -9.39
N ALA A 13 -26.89 22.71 -10.38
CA ALA A 13 -26.31 21.98 -11.49
C ALA A 13 -25.15 21.20 -10.87
N ALA A 14 -25.42 19.95 -10.51
CA ALA A 14 -24.43 18.97 -10.09
C ALA A 14 -23.51 18.65 -11.28
N LEU A 15 -22.69 19.63 -11.65
CA LEU A 15 -21.66 19.49 -12.65
C LEU A 15 -20.58 18.57 -12.06
N ALA A 16 -20.07 17.67 -12.89
CA ALA A 16 -19.28 16.52 -12.49
C ALA A 16 -18.08 16.89 -11.60
N GLN A 17 -18.20 16.66 -10.29
CA GLN A 17 -17.11 16.87 -9.35
C GLN A 17 -16.04 15.81 -9.60
N GLU A 18 -14.85 16.25 -10.00
CA GLU A 18 -13.68 15.40 -10.02
C GLU A 18 -13.02 15.44 -8.64
N VAL A 19 -12.78 14.26 -8.07
CA VAL A 19 -12.17 14.11 -6.74
C VAL A 19 -10.97 13.20 -6.87
N THR A 20 -9.79 13.73 -6.54
CA THR A 20 -8.56 12.95 -6.40
C THR A 20 -8.23 12.84 -4.93
N VAL A 21 -8.28 11.65 -4.37
CA VAL A 21 -8.03 11.37 -2.97
C VAL A 21 -6.58 10.93 -2.76
N TYR A 22 -5.91 11.51 -1.78
CA TYR A 22 -4.56 11.20 -1.33
C TYR A 22 -4.62 10.62 0.10
N PRO A 23 -3.51 10.09 0.66
CA PRO A 23 -3.48 9.55 2.02
C PRO A 23 -3.87 10.55 3.13
N GLY A 24 -3.67 11.85 2.89
CA GLY A 24 -3.93 12.90 3.91
C GLY A 24 -4.92 14.00 3.51
N PHE A 25 -5.34 14.08 2.25
CA PHE A 25 -6.24 15.11 1.75
C PHE A 25 -6.87 14.69 0.41
N ALA A 26 -7.78 15.50 -0.13
CA ALA A 26 -8.28 15.34 -1.48
C ALA A 26 -8.13 16.64 -2.28
N GLU A 27 -7.89 16.53 -3.58
CA GLU A 27 -8.10 17.61 -4.53
C GLU A 27 -9.52 17.49 -5.07
N VAL A 28 -10.29 18.56 -4.94
CA VAL A 28 -11.66 18.65 -5.43
C VAL A 28 -11.72 19.68 -6.54
N LYS A 29 -12.34 19.29 -7.67
CA LYS A 29 -12.62 20.16 -8.81
C LYS A 29 -14.13 20.14 -9.08
N GLU A 30 -14.76 21.28 -8.86
CA GLU A 30 -16.19 21.48 -9.06
C GLU A 30 -16.39 22.36 -10.29
N PRO A 31 -17.00 21.86 -11.37
CA PRO A 31 -17.34 22.70 -12.49
C PRO A 31 -18.47 23.64 -12.08
N LEU A 32 -18.41 24.86 -12.58
CA LEU A 32 -19.38 25.89 -12.26
C LEU A 32 -19.58 26.83 -13.45
N THR A 33 -20.68 27.56 -13.44
CA THR A 33 -20.95 28.63 -14.39
C THR A 33 -20.88 29.95 -13.65
N LEU A 34 -19.85 30.73 -13.95
CA LEU A 34 -19.60 32.01 -13.29
C LEU A 34 -20.45 33.14 -13.91
N PRO A 35 -21.12 33.96 -13.08
CA PRO A 35 -21.64 35.24 -13.53
C PRO A 35 -20.49 36.21 -13.88
N PRO A 36 -20.77 37.35 -14.52
CA PRO A 36 -19.73 38.34 -14.81
C PRO A 36 -19.12 38.91 -13.52
N SER A 37 -17.80 39.17 -13.56
CA SER A 37 -17.04 40.02 -12.61
C SER A 37 -16.86 39.53 -11.18
N ALA A 38 -17.84 38.87 -10.55
CA ALA A 38 -17.73 38.43 -9.16
C ALA A 38 -18.66 37.26 -8.82
N TRP A 39 -18.20 36.40 -7.92
CA TRP A 39 -18.96 35.25 -7.41
C TRP A 39 -18.62 34.97 -5.96
N VAL A 40 -19.56 34.40 -5.21
CA VAL A 40 -19.40 34.07 -3.80
C VAL A 40 -19.49 32.57 -3.63
N TYR A 41 -18.43 31.98 -3.09
CA TYR A 41 -18.41 30.59 -2.68
C TYR A 41 -18.89 30.49 -1.22
N LEU A 42 -20.02 29.82 -1.00
CA LEU A 42 -20.56 29.52 0.33
C LEU A 42 -20.12 28.13 0.75
N GLY A 43 -18.89 28.01 1.26
CA GLY A 43 -18.33 26.71 1.61
C GLY A 43 -18.64 26.22 3.02
N GLY A 44 -19.20 27.06 3.90
CA GLY A 44 -19.57 26.66 5.26
C GLY A 44 -18.43 25.96 6.00
N GLU A 45 -18.73 24.80 6.59
CA GLU A 45 -17.74 23.94 7.28
C GLU A 45 -16.63 23.42 6.35
N ARG A 46 -16.89 23.29 5.04
CA ARG A 46 -15.86 22.83 4.09
C ARG A 46 -14.68 23.79 4.01
N LEU A 47 -14.90 25.08 4.21
CA LEU A 47 -13.83 26.08 4.20
C LEU A 47 -12.88 25.92 5.38
N GLU A 48 -13.36 25.46 6.54
CA GLU A 48 -12.51 25.24 7.71
C GLU A 48 -11.49 24.12 7.47
N LYS A 49 -11.85 23.15 6.63
CA LYS A 49 -10.99 22.02 6.23
C LYS A 49 -10.36 22.22 4.85
N THR A 50 -10.53 23.38 4.24
CA THR A 50 -9.85 23.73 2.99
C THR A 50 -8.46 24.23 3.31
N VAL A 51 -7.43 23.70 2.65
CA VAL A 51 -6.05 24.16 2.84
C VAL A 51 -5.96 25.65 2.49
N PRO A 52 -5.48 26.51 3.40
CA PRO A 52 -5.35 27.95 3.13
C PRO A 52 -4.57 28.21 1.84
N GLY A 53 -5.12 29.07 0.98
CA GLY A 53 -4.49 29.40 -0.29
C GLY A 53 -4.57 28.31 -1.37
N SER A 54 -5.30 27.21 -1.17
CA SER A 54 -5.53 26.20 -2.21
C SER A 54 -6.75 26.46 -3.11
N LEU A 55 -7.77 27.15 -2.58
CA LEU A 55 -8.99 27.49 -3.30
C LEU A 55 -8.68 28.38 -4.53
N ARG A 56 -9.13 28.03 -5.72
CA ARG A 56 -8.85 28.75 -6.98
C ARG A 56 -10.05 28.65 -7.92
N LEU A 57 -10.31 29.72 -8.66
CA LEU A 57 -11.13 29.67 -9.87
C LEU A 57 -10.24 29.46 -11.09
N LEU A 58 -10.50 28.40 -11.84
CA LEU A 58 -9.85 28.12 -13.13
C LEU A 58 -10.81 28.50 -14.26
N GLY A 59 -10.29 29.04 -15.36
CA GLY A 59 -11.09 29.51 -16.50
C GLY A 59 -11.37 31.03 -16.51
N VAL A 60 -11.00 31.74 -15.45
CA VAL A 60 -11.10 33.21 -15.34
C VAL A 60 -9.83 33.82 -14.77
N GLU A 61 -9.60 35.12 -15.01
CA GLU A 61 -8.49 35.87 -14.44
C GLU A 61 -8.90 36.42 -13.06
N GLU A 62 -8.49 35.76 -11.97
CA GLU A 62 -8.76 36.21 -10.61
C GLU A 62 -8.04 37.53 -10.29
N VAL A 63 -8.79 38.54 -9.86
CA VAL A 63 -8.29 39.88 -9.50
C VAL A 63 -8.16 40.04 -7.99
N GLU A 64 -9.18 39.60 -7.24
CA GLU A 64 -9.24 39.76 -5.79
C GLU A 64 -9.98 38.58 -5.17
N ARG A 65 -9.54 38.18 -3.96
CA ARG A 65 -10.22 37.19 -3.15
C ARG A 65 -10.28 37.61 -1.69
N LEU A 66 -11.49 37.62 -1.14
CA LEU A 66 -11.73 38.01 0.25
C LEU A 66 -12.35 36.85 1.02
N TYR A 67 -11.66 36.42 2.07
CA TYR A 67 -12.16 35.39 2.98
C TYR A 67 -13.05 36.04 4.05
N ARG A 68 -14.23 35.47 4.26
CA ARG A 68 -15.15 35.77 5.35
C ARG A 68 -15.46 34.46 6.09
N PRO A 69 -15.93 34.51 7.35
CA PRO A 69 -16.38 33.31 8.04
C PRO A 69 -17.41 32.55 7.17
N GLY A 70 -17.11 31.30 6.81
CA GLY A 70 -17.98 30.43 6.00
C GLY A 70 -18.15 30.80 4.52
N ALA A 71 -17.47 31.85 4.01
CA ALA A 71 -17.61 32.28 2.62
C ALA A 71 -16.34 32.88 2.01
N VAL A 72 -16.20 32.77 0.68
CA VAL A 72 -15.12 33.41 -0.06
C VAL A 72 -15.69 34.21 -1.23
N PHE A 73 -15.35 35.49 -1.28
CA PHE A 73 -15.74 36.38 -2.35
C PHE A 73 -14.62 36.44 -3.38
N PHE A 74 -14.96 36.14 -4.63
CA PHE A 74 -14.06 36.23 -5.77
C PHE A 74 -14.44 37.41 -6.64
N ARG A 75 -13.44 38.16 -7.10
CA ARG A 75 -13.55 39.10 -8.20
C ARG A 75 -12.60 38.67 -9.30
N TYR A 76 -13.07 38.67 -10.53
CA TYR A 76 -12.32 38.17 -11.67
C TYR A 76 -12.72 38.89 -12.95
N ARG A 77 -11.89 38.73 -14.00
CA ARG A 77 -12.25 39.11 -15.37
C ARG A 77 -12.57 37.84 -16.17
N GLY A 78 -13.67 37.91 -16.91
CA GLY A 78 -14.27 36.77 -17.63
C GLY A 78 -15.65 36.39 -17.09
N GLU A 79 -16.28 35.44 -17.76
CA GLU A 79 -17.60 34.86 -17.44
C GLU A 79 -17.73 33.47 -18.08
N GLY A 80 -18.72 32.67 -17.66
CA GLY A 80 -19.02 31.38 -18.29
C GLY A 80 -18.46 30.17 -17.54
N GLU A 81 -18.08 29.12 -18.27
CA GLU A 81 -17.62 27.86 -17.68
C GLU A 81 -16.29 28.03 -16.96
N ALA A 82 -16.24 27.59 -15.71
CA ALA A 82 -15.05 27.63 -14.88
C ALA A 82 -15.03 26.44 -13.92
N THR A 83 -13.93 26.29 -13.18
CA THR A 83 -13.77 25.21 -12.20
C THR A 83 -13.28 25.77 -10.89
N LEU A 84 -14.02 25.51 -9.81
CA LEU A 84 -13.53 25.71 -8.46
C LEU A 84 -12.61 24.54 -8.11
N ARG A 85 -11.35 24.82 -7.82
CA ARG A 85 -10.37 23.84 -7.37
C ARG A 85 -9.94 24.14 -5.95
N TYR A 86 -9.90 23.13 -5.09
CA TYR A 86 -9.35 23.27 -3.73
C TYR A 86 -8.77 21.97 -3.20
N LEU A 87 -7.90 22.09 -2.19
CA LEU A 87 -7.42 20.96 -1.42
C LEU A 87 -8.22 20.86 -0.13
N TYR A 88 -8.76 19.68 0.14
CA TYR A 88 -9.70 19.40 1.22
C TYR A 88 -9.11 18.38 2.18
N LEU A 89 -8.86 18.79 3.43
CA LEU A 89 -8.33 17.95 4.50
C LEU A 89 -9.38 17.02 5.11
N GLY A 90 -10.67 17.31 4.87
CA GLY A 90 -11.77 16.50 5.37
C GLY A 90 -11.96 15.18 4.62
N LEU A 91 -11.24 14.92 3.53
CA LEU A 91 -11.30 13.66 2.80
C LEU A 91 -9.91 13.07 2.65
N ARG A 92 -9.73 11.82 3.05
CA ARG A 92 -8.49 11.05 2.88
C ARG A 92 -8.80 9.62 2.45
N GLY A 93 -7.82 8.95 1.85
CA GLY A 93 -8.01 7.60 1.33
C GLY A 93 -6.76 6.74 1.41
N GLU A 94 -6.96 5.46 1.66
CA GLU A 94 -5.91 4.45 1.62
C GLU A 94 -6.37 3.19 0.88
N VAL A 95 -5.40 2.37 0.49
CA VAL A 95 -5.63 1.05 -0.06
C VAL A 95 -5.24 -0.02 0.95
N PHE A 96 -6.04 -1.07 1.02
CA PHE A 96 -5.67 -2.31 1.71
C PHE A 96 -6.10 -3.50 0.87
N TYR A 97 -5.63 -4.68 1.23
CA TYR A 97 -5.79 -5.89 0.44
C TYR A 97 -6.32 -7.02 1.31
N THR A 98 -7.12 -7.89 0.70
CA THR A 98 -7.49 -9.18 1.28
C THR A 98 -7.07 -10.30 0.34
N LEU A 99 -6.61 -11.42 0.90
CA LEU A 99 -6.33 -12.67 0.19
C LEU A 99 -7.13 -13.77 0.88
N GLU A 100 -8.22 -14.21 0.24
CA GLU A 100 -9.15 -15.20 0.78
C GLU A 100 -9.29 -16.36 -0.21
N GLU A 101 -8.82 -17.56 0.15
CA GLU A 101 -8.90 -18.75 -0.74
C GLU A 101 -8.33 -18.56 -2.16
N GLY A 102 -7.33 -17.67 -2.30
CA GLY A 102 -6.76 -17.30 -3.60
C GLY A 102 -7.46 -16.12 -4.28
N LEU A 103 -8.63 -15.68 -3.81
CA LEU A 103 -9.22 -14.42 -4.25
C LEU A 103 -8.47 -13.24 -3.62
N PHE A 104 -7.76 -12.48 -4.44
CA PHE A 104 -7.07 -11.27 -4.04
C PHE A 104 -7.93 -10.04 -4.37
N THR A 105 -8.25 -9.24 -3.35
CA THR A 105 -9.08 -8.03 -3.51
C THR A 105 -8.34 -6.80 -3.03
N ALA A 106 -8.30 -5.75 -3.85
CA ALA A 106 -7.91 -4.43 -3.42
C ALA A 106 -9.14 -3.62 -2.99
N TRP A 107 -9.04 -3.01 -1.82
CA TRP A 107 -10.08 -2.23 -1.17
C TRP A 107 -9.67 -0.78 -1.04
N ALA A 108 -10.58 0.13 -1.37
CA ALA A 108 -10.42 1.55 -1.12
C ALA A 108 -11.11 1.87 0.20
N ARG A 109 -10.37 2.43 1.17
CA ARG A 109 -10.92 3.00 2.39
C ARG A 109 -10.88 4.51 2.28
N LEU A 110 -12.04 5.14 2.20
CA LEU A 110 -12.18 6.60 2.17
C LEU A 110 -12.74 7.08 3.51
N THR A 111 -12.13 8.08 4.13
CA THR A 111 -12.64 8.72 5.33
C THR A 111 -12.99 10.16 5.02
N LEU A 112 -14.27 10.50 5.16
CA LEU A 112 -14.82 11.82 4.93
C LEU A 112 -15.35 12.42 6.23
N GLU A 113 -14.96 13.65 6.53
CA GLU A 113 -15.46 14.43 7.64
C GLU A 113 -16.17 15.68 7.13
N GLY A 114 -17.45 15.85 7.49
CA GLY A 114 -18.28 16.95 7.00
C GLY A 114 -19.32 16.45 6.01
N GLU A 115 -19.71 17.29 5.06
CA GLU A 115 -20.80 16.99 4.13
C GLU A 115 -20.45 15.95 3.07
N PRO A 116 -21.43 15.15 2.61
CA PRO A 116 -21.25 14.23 1.50
C PRO A 116 -20.74 14.91 0.21
N LEU A 117 -19.90 14.19 -0.53
CA LEU A 117 -19.32 14.62 -1.81
C LEU A 117 -19.79 13.71 -2.95
N GLU A 118 -20.09 14.27 -4.11
CA GLU A 118 -20.63 13.55 -5.27
C GLU A 118 -19.53 13.37 -6.33
N ALA A 119 -18.65 12.40 -6.14
CA ALA A 119 -17.51 12.18 -7.04
C ALA A 119 -17.95 11.47 -8.33
N ARG A 120 -18.14 12.24 -9.41
CA ARG A 120 -18.43 11.69 -10.75
C ARG A 120 -17.18 11.12 -11.41
N ARG A 121 -16.01 11.62 -11.05
CA ARG A 121 -14.70 11.04 -11.38
C ARG A 121 -13.90 10.94 -10.09
N LEU A 122 -13.66 9.70 -9.65
CA LEU A 122 -12.96 9.45 -8.39
C LEU A 122 -11.62 8.77 -8.68
N THR A 123 -10.53 9.41 -8.27
CA THR A 123 -9.18 8.84 -8.36
C THR A 123 -8.64 8.67 -6.96
N LEU A 124 -8.05 7.51 -6.65
CA LEU A 124 -7.28 7.30 -5.43
C LEU A 124 -5.80 7.25 -5.79
N LEU A 125 -5.01 8.06 -5.09
CA LEU A 125 -3.56 8.03 -5.11
C LEU A 125 -3.10 7.40 -3.79
N ALA A 126 -2.42 6.27 -3.86
CA ALA A 126 -1.91 5.55 -2.70
C ALA A 126 -0.39 5.37 -2.77
N GLY A 127 0.27 5.19 -1.63
CA GLY A 127 1.71 5.00 -1.54
C GLY A 127 2.42 6.09 -0.73
N GLU A 128 3.72 5.94 -0.61
CA GLU A 128 4.59 6.88 0.10
C GLU A 128 5.16 7.89 -0.89
N ALA A 129 4.91 9.17 -0.67
CA ALA A 129 5.61 10.24 -1.36
C ALA A 129 6.92 10.53 -0.58
N PRO A 130 8.11 10.10 -1.06
CA PRO A 130 9.35 10.45 -0.40
C PRO A 130 9.56 11.97 -0.52
N LEU A 131 9.52 12.68 0.61
CA LEU A 131 9.95 14.06 0.72
C LEU A 131 11.48 14.10 0.81
N LEU A 132 12.18 13.94 -0.32
CA LEU A 132 13.61 14.29 -0.40
C LEU A 132 13.92 15.14 -1.64
N GLU A 133 14.30 16.38 -1.31
CA GLU A 133 14.87 17.50 -2.06
C GLU A 133 14.02 18.31 -3.08
N LYS A 134 13.91 19.60 -2.73
CA LYS A 134 13.19 20.69 -3.37
C LYS A 134 13.74 21.01 -4.76
N ALA A 135 13.29 20.34 -5.82
CA ALA A 135 13.48 20.89 -7.18
C ALA A 135 12.46 20.44 -8.24
N MET A 136 11.81 19.28 -8.09
CA MET A 136 11.04 18.70 -9.21
C MET A 136 9.51 18.78 -9.11
N ALA A 137 8.98 19.47 -8.10
CA ALA A 137 7.55 19.44 -7.76
C ALA A 137 6.59 20.11 -8.77
N TYR A 138 7.06 20.68 -9.89
CA TYR A 138 6.18 21.48 -10.78
C TYR A 138 6.06 20.99 -12.23
N ARG A 139 6.71 19.90 -12.66
CA ARG A 139 6.69 19.49 -14.09
C ARG A 139 5.98 18.18 -14.45
N ALA A 140 5.51 17.37 -13.50
CA ALA A 140 5.04 16.00 -13.80
C ALA A 140 3.52 15.76 -13.64
N LEU A 141 2.69 16.82 -13.65
CA LEU A 141 1.21 16.68 -13.59
C LEU A 141 0.56 16.38 -14.96
N ALA A 142 1.36 16.07 -16.00
CA ALA A 142 0.90 16.05 -17.39
C ALA A 142 0.94 14.69 -18.10
N GLU A 143 1.37 13.58 -17.49
CA GLU A 143 1.54 12.33 -18.25
C GLU A 143 0.77 11.14 -17.66
N GLY A 144 -0.08 10.55 -18.51
CA GLY A 144 -0.34 9.10 -18.61
C GLY A 144 -1.16 8.39 -17.51
N PRO A 145 -1.88 7.30 -17.87
CA PRO A 145 -2.19 6.23 -16.95
C PRO A 145 -0.98 5.28 -16.84
N GLY A 146 -0.42 5.14 -15.64
CA GLY A 146 0.75 4.30 -15.36
C GLY A 146 1.76 5.06 -14.50
N GLU A 147 2.18 4.43 -13.39
CA GLU A 147 3.17 4.86 -12.38
C GLU A 147 3.47 6.36 -12.27
N SER A 148 2.97 6.99 -11.20
CA SER A 148 3.41 8.35 -10.88
C SER A 148 4.89 8.30 -10.46
N PRO A 149 5.75 9.23 -10.94
CA PRO A 149 7.18 9.26 -10.63
C PRO A 149 7.54 9.51 -9.15
N PHE A 150 6.55 9.50 -8.25
CA PHE A 150 6.67 9.84 -6.83
C PHE A 150 6.35 8.68 -5.89
N GLY A 151 6.38 7.42 -6.37
CA GLY A 151 5.94 6.27 -5.55
C GLY A 151 4.43 6.25 -5.27
N LEU A 152 3.66 7.04 -6.04
CA LEU A 152 2.21 7.11 -5.94
C LEU A 152 1.56 6.24 -7.02
N PHE A 153 0.71 5.34 -6.57
CA PHE A 153 -0.08 4.43 -7.38
C PHE A 153 -1.43 5.07 -7.64
N ARG A 154 -1.84 5.09 -8.91
CA ARG A 154 -3.08 5.73 -9.35
C ARG A 154 -4.15 4.68 -9.65
N TYR A 155 -5.25 4.76 -8.92
CA TYR A 155 -6.42 3.91 -9.12
C TYR A 155 -7.62 4.75 -9.53
N GLN A 156 -8.22 4.39 -10.66
CA GLN A 156 -9.51 4.95 -11.07
C GLN A 156 -10.60 4.19 -10.33
N LEU A 157 -11.31 4.87 -9.42
CA LEU A 157 -12.40 4.27 -8.65
C LEU A 157 -13.75 4.53 -9.35
N PRO A 158 -14.75 3.65 -9.13
CA PRO A 158 -16.10 3.88 -9.60
C PRO A 158 -16.68 5.21 -9.08
N PRO A 159 -17.39 5.98 -9.94
CA PRO A 159 -18.11 7.17 -9.53
C PRO A 159 -19.08 6.88 -8.38
N ARG A 160 -19.09 7.72 -7.34
CA ARG A 160 -19.97 7.51 -6.19
C ARG A 160 -20.15 8.75 -5.33
N ARG A 161 -21.26 8.75 -4.58
CA ARG A 161 -21.45 9.62 -3.43
C ARG A 161 -20.62 9.11 -2.25
N ILE A 162 -19.70 9.91 -1.75
CA ILE A 162 -18.92 9.64 -0.55
C ILE A 162 -19.70 10.20 0.64
N LEU A 163 -20.04 9.32 1.58
CA LEU A 163 -20.78 9.68 2.79
C LEU A 163 -19.82 10.04 3.92
N THR A 164 -20.30 10.83 4.87
CA THR A 164 -19.57 11.14 6.11
C THR A 164 -19.23 9.85 6.88
N GLY A 165 -18.01 9.78 7.41
CA GLY A 165 -17.45 8.61 8.08
C GLY A 165 -16.48 7.83 7.18
N THR A 166 -16.30 6.55 7.49
CA THR A 166 -15.42 5.66 6.72
C THR A 166 -16.24 4.78 5.79
N THR A 167 -15.88 4.79 4.51
CA THR A 167 -16.48 3.94 3.47
C THR A 167 -15.40 3.03 2.89
N GLU A 168 -15.62 1.73 2.96
CA GLU A 168 -14.77 0.71 2.34
C GLU A 168 -15.50 0.01 1.20
N PHE A 169 -14.79 -0.27 0.11
CA PHE A 169 -15.35 -0.97 -1.03
C PHE A 169 -14.25 -1.62 -1.87
N PRO A 170 -14.53 -2.80 -2.46
CA PRO A 170 -13.61 -3.44 -3.36
C PRO A 170 -13.61 -2.69 -4.70
N PHE A 171 -12.46 -2.58 -5.35
CA PHE A 171 -12.35 -1.91 -6.65
C PHE A 171 -11.47 -2.65 -7.67
N LEU A 172 -10.62 -3.58 -7.24
CA LEU A 172 -9.92 -4.53 -8.11
C LEU A 172 -9.94 -5.92 -7.46
N GLN A 173 -10.06 -6.95 -8.30
CA GLN A 173 -10.08 -8.35 -7.88
C GLN A 173 -9.34 -9.21 -8.88
N ALA A 174 -8.66 -10.24 -8.39
CA ALA A 174 -7.99 -11.23 -9.22
C ALA A 174 -7.91 -12.58 -8.50
N ASP A 175 -8.08 -13.67 -9.25
CA ASP A 175 -7.79 -15.01 -8.77
C ASP A 175 -6.28 -15.26 -8.82
N LEU A 176 -5.70 -15.58 -7.68
CA LEU A 176 -4.29 -15.89 -7.50
C LEU A 176 -4.10 -17.34 -7.10
N LYS A 177 -2.94 -17.88 -7.47
CA LYS A 177 -2.40 -19.14 -6.97
C LYS A 177 -1.13 -18.84 -6.19
N PRO A 178 -1.23 -18.29 -4.97
CA PRO A 178 -0.05 -17.88 -4.22
C PRO A 178 0.76 -19.10 -3.77
N THR A 179 2.08 -18.99 -3.86
CA THR A 179 2.99 -19.95 -3.24
C THR A 179 3.03 -19.67 -1.75
N ARG A 180 2.77 -20.70 -0.94
CA ARG A 180 2.87 -20.61 0.52
C ARG A 180 4.32 -20.73 0.96
N LEU A 181 4.77 -19.81 1.79
CA LEU A 181 6.15 -19.70 2.24
C LEU A 181 6.27 -20.04 3.72
N LEU A 182 7.36 -20.70 4.07
CA LEU A 182 7.89 -20.79 5.43
C LEU A 182 9.29 -20.19 5.45
N ARG A 183 9.55 -19.21 6.31
CA ARG A 183 10.85 -18.52 6.37
C ARG A 183 11.52 -18.69 7.72
N TYR A 184 12.80 -18.99 7.70
CA TYR A 184 13.71 -18.75 8.83
C TYR A 184 14.83 -17.81 8.39
N GLN A 185 15.01 -16.74 9.16
CA GLN A 185 16.05 -15.75 8.92
C GLN A 185 16.70 -15.38 10.25
N GLY A 186 18.02 -15.53 10.38
CA GLY A 186 18.71 -15.14 11.60
C GLY A 186 20.19 -15.52 11.66
N PRO A 187 20.90 -15.17 12.74
CA PRO A 187 22.23 -15.69 12.99
C PRO A 187 22.18 -17.18 13.29
N PHE A 188 23.25 -17.90 12.93
CA PHE A 188 23.40 -19.29 13.30
C PHE A 188 23.36 -19.47 14.82
N GLY A 189 22.55 -20.42 15.25
CA GLY A 189 22.45 -20.85 16.64
C GLY A 189 22.29 -22.35 16.78
N THR A 190 22.55 -22.85 17.99
CA THR A 190 22.45 -24.29 18.33
C THR A 190 21.09 -24.66 18.93
N ALA A 191 20.10 -23.76 18.86
CA ALA A 191 18.75 -24.03 19.33
C ALA A 191 18.16 -25.23 18.58
N ARG A 192 17.55 -26.16 19.33
CA ARG A 192 16.97 -27.40 18.76
C ARG A 192 15.73 -27.16 17.92
N VAL A 193 15.04 -26.05 18.16
CA VAL A 193 13.80 -25.68 17.46
C VAL A 193 13.94 -24.26 16.95
N LEU A 194 13.77 -24.07 15.66
CA LEU A 194 13.80 -22.74 15.03
C LEU A 194 12.37 -22.36 14.65
N PRO A 195 11.90 -21.17 15.08
CA PRO A 195 10.59 -20.68 14.68
C PRO A 195 10.60 -20.32 13.19
N LEU A 196 9.51 -20.63 12.50
CA LEU A 196 9.29 -20.22 11.12
C LEU A 196 8.30 -19.06 11.07
N GLU A 197 8.41 -18.23 10.06
CA GLU A 197 7.38 -17.26 9.67
C GLU A 197 6.59 -17.81 8.49
N ARG A 198 5.28 -17.58 8.47
CA ARG A 198 4.43 -17.90 7.32
C ARG A 198 4.34 -16.70 6.39
N GLY A 199 4.22 -16.96 5.10
CA GLY A 199 4.03 -15.92 4.11
C GLY A 199 3.44 -16.43 2.81
N TYR A 200 3.23 -15.50 1.90
CA TYR A 200 2.78 -15.77 0.54
C TYR A 200 3.70 -15.10 -0.47
N ARG A 201 3.90 -15.75 -1.61
CA ARG A 201 4.56 -15.21 -2.80
C ARG A 201 3.60 -15.32 -3.99
N PHE A 202 3.39 -14.23 -4.71
CA PHE A 202 2.54 -14.23 -5.91
C PHE A 202 2.98 -13.15 -6.89
N LYS A 203 2.54 -13.26 -8.15
CA LYS A 203 2.71 -12.18 -9.12
C LYS A 203 1.63 -11.14 -8.93
N ALA A 204 2.00 -9.87 -8.89
CA ALA A 204 1.07 -8.76 -8.78
C ALA A 204 0.11 -8.73 -9.98
N PRO A 205 -1.21 -8.90 -9.77
CA PRO A 205 -2.19 -8.91 -10.86
C PRO A 205 -2.49 -7.53 -11.43
N PHE A 206 -2.10 -6.49 -10.71
CA PHE A 206 -2.20 -5.06 -11.03
C PHE A 206 -1.15 -4.32 -10.18
N PRO A 207 -0.86 -3.03 -10.44
CA PRO A 207 0.08 -2.29 -9.62
C PRO A 207 -0.36 -2.24 -8.16
N LEU A 208 0.49 -2.71 -7.24
CA LEU A 208 0.21 -2.79 -5.80
C LEU A 208 0.89 -1.63 -5.09
N ALA A 209 0.12 -0.67 -4.60
CA ALA A 209 0.65 0.32 -3.68
C ALA A 209 0.96 -0.32 -2.32
N PRO A 210 1.93 0.23 -1.55
CA PRO A 210 2.12 -0.15 -0.16
C PRO A 210 0.81 -0.10 0.61
N GLY A 211 0.46 -1.19 1.28
CA GLY A 211 -0.81 -1.31 1.97
C GLY A 211 -0.88 -2.55 2.83
N ARG A 212 -1.87 -2.60 3.71
CA ARG A 212 -2.06 -3.71 4.64
C ARG A 212 -2.71 -4.88 3.89
N LEU A 213 -2.10 -6.06 3.92
CA LEU A 213 -2.70 -7.31 3.43
C LEU A 213 -3.21 -8.12 4.61
N GLU A 214 -4.49 -8.46 4.56
CA GLU A 214 -5.12 -9.46 5.40
C GLU A 214 -5.22 -10.79 4.63
N ALA A 215 -4.87 -11.89 5.29
CA ALA A 215 -4.98 -13.23 4.71
C ALA A 215 -5.95 -14.08 5.52
N VAL A 216 -6.88 -14.72 4.82
CA VAL A 216 -7.89 -15.63 5.36
C VAL A 216 -7.81 -16.95 4.60
N GLU A 217 -7.83 -18.06 5.32
CA GLU A 217 -7.81 -19.41 4.76
C GLU A 217 -8.69 -20.32 5.61
N GLU A 218 -9.49 -21.14 4.96
CA GLU A 218 -10.57 -21.96 5.50
C GLU A 218 -11.53 -21.15 6.40
N GLY A 219 -11.78 -19.89 6.05
CA GLY A 219 -12.58 -18.96 6.84
C GLY A 219 -11.93 -18.47 8.14
N LEU A 220 -10.63 -18.77 8.35
CA LEU A 220 -9.86 -18.34 9.52
C LEU A 220 -8.90 -17.21 9.15
N PHE A 221 -8.91 -16.15 9.95
CA PHE A 221 -7.91 -15.09 9.85
C PHE A 221 -6.52 -15.64 10.18
N LEU A 222 -5.65 -15.68 9.16
CA LEU A 222 -4.28 -16.16 9.30
C LEU A 222 -3.32 -15.06 9.69
N GLY A 223 -3.67 -13.79 9.55
CA GLY A 223 -2.82 -12.69 9.95
C GLY A 223 -2.83 -11.55 8.97
N GLN A 224 -1.98 -10.58 9.27
CA GLN A 224 -1.93 -9.34 8.55
C GLN A 224 -0.50 -8.81 8.51
N ALA A 225 -0.13 -8.23 7.37
CA ALA A 225 1.21 -7.70 7.16
C ALA A 225 1.19 -6.51 6.20
N LEU A 226 2.31 -5.82 6.13
CA LEU A 226 2.52 -4.79 5.12
C LEU A 226 2.89 -5.48 3.79
N LEU A 227 2.10 -5.22 2.76
CA LEU A 227 2.42 -5.53 1.38
C LEU A 227 3.27 -4.37 0.83
N PRO A 228 4.46 -4.64 0.27
CA PRO A 228 5.30 -3.61 -0.31
C PRO A 228 4.70 -3.05 -1.60
N ALA A 229 5.26 -1.93 -2.08
CA ALA A 229 5.04 -1.49 -3.46
C ALA A 229 5.48 -2.61 -4.42
N THR A 230 4.63 -2.99 -5.36
CA THR A 230 4.96 -4.01 -6.36
C THR A 230 4.34 -3.65 -7.71
N PRO A 231 5.14 -3.40 -8.76
CA PRO A 231 4.64 -3.21 -10.12
C PRO A 231 3.87 -4.42 -10.63
N GLU A 232 2.99 -4.20 -11.60
CA GLU A 232 2.21 -5.27 -12.23
C GLU A 232 3.13 -6.34 -12.85
N GLY A 233 2.79 -7.62 -12.64
CA GLY A 233 3.55 -8.76 -13.15
C GLY A 233 4.81 -9.12 -12.34
N GLU A 234 5.27 -8.24 -11.46
CA GLU A 234 6.38 -8.51 -10.54
C GLU A 234 5.96 -9.38 -9.35
N VAL A 235 6.94 -9.91 -8.63
CA VAL A 235 6.71 -10.82 -7.51
C VAL A 235 6.53 -10.02 -6.22
N ALA A 236 5.37 -10.16 -5.59
CA ALA A 236 5.13 -9.70 -4.23
C ALA A 236 5.41 -10.83 -3.23
N GLU A 237 6.10 -10.50 -2.14
CA GLU A 237 6.30 -11.36 -0.98
C GLU A 237 5.80 -10.67 0.28
N VAL A 238 5.07 -11.42 1.10
CA VAL A 238 4.46 -10.91 2.33
C VAL A 238 4.51 -11.97 3.43
N PHE A 239 4.91 -11.56 4.63
CA PHE A 239 5.08 -12.45 5.78
C PHE A 239 4.15 -12.03 6.92
N LEU A 240 3.31 -12.95 7.36
CA LEU A 240 2.24 -12.71 8.35
C LEU A 240 2.69 -12.96 9.79
N GLY A 241 4.00 -13.10 10.00
CA GLY A 241 4.62 -13.42 11.27
C GLY A 241 4.73 -14.92 11.53
N ARG A 242 4.92 -15.26 12.81
CA ARG A 242 5.30 -16.61 13.25
C ARG A 242 4.25 -17.65 12.89
N ASP A 243 4.68 -18.70 12.18
CA ASP A 243 3.91 -19.92 11.96
C ASP A 243 3.80 -20.72 13.27
N LEU A 244 2.61 -21.22 13.60
CA LEU A 244 2.38 -21.99 14.82
C LEU A 244 2.30 -23.50 14.59
N GLY A 245 2.13 -23.97 13.35
CA GLY A 245 2.06 -25.38 13.01
C GLY A 245 3.42 -25.99 12.63
N ALA A 246 4.21 -25.29 11.81
CA ALA A 246 5.48 -25.77 11.28
C ALA A 246 6.66 -25.35 12.16
N ARG A 247 7.63 -26.23 12.32
CA ARG A 247 8.89 -25.99 13.06
C ARG A 247 10.05 -26.62 12.32
N LEU A 248 11.20 -25.97 12.37
CA LEU A 248 12.46 -26.61 12.00
C LEU A 248 13.10 -27.22 13.23
N LEU A 249 13.40 -28.51 13.16
CA LEU A 249 14.20 -29.20 14.17
C LEU A 249 15.66 -29.16 13.75
N ARG A 250 16.55 -28.86 14.68
CA ARG A 250 18.00 -28.77 14.43
C ARG A 250 18.77 -29.69 15.37
N GLN A 251 19.71 -30.42 14.80
CA GLN A 251 20.74 -31.18 15.51
C GLN A 251 22.11 -30.70 15.06
N VAL A 252 22.97 -30.37 16.03
CA VAL A 252 24.33 -29.90 15.80
C VAL A 252 25.28 -30.87 16.48
N GLU A 253 26.16 -31.48 15.69
CA GLU A 253 27.17 -32.42 16.15
C GLU A 253 28.55 -31.82 15.88
N GLU A 254 29.40 -31.72 16.90
CA GLU A 254 30.80 -31.35 16.70
C GLU A 254 31.55 -32.54 16.10
N VAL A 255 32.10 -32.35 14.90
CA VAL A 255 32.78 -33.42 14.14
C VAL A 255 34.30 -33.29 14.17
N ALA A 256 34.82 -32.08 14.43
CA ALA A 256 36.24 -31.88 14.63
C ALA A 256 36.51 -30.63 15.46
N GLN A 257 37.52 -30.72 16.33
CA GLN A 257 38.00 -29.61 17.16
C GLN A 257 39.51 -29.45 16.95
N GLY A 258 39.92 -28.32 16.40
CA GLY A 258 41.32 -27.91 16.30
C GLY A 258 41.64 -26.78 17.28
N GLU A 259 42.91 -26.39 17.36
CA GLU A 259 43.34 -25.26 18.21
C GLU A 259 42.66 -23.94 17.81
N LYS A 260 42.46 -23.70 16.50
CA LYS A 260 41.96 -22.44 15.92
C LYS A 260 40.57 -22.54 15.28
N GLU A 261 40.00 -23.74 15.19
CA GLU A 261 38.76 -23.97 14.43
C GLU A 261 37.89 -25.06 15.04
N ARG A 262 36.58 -24.96 14.84
CA ARG A 262 35.60 -26.01 15.18
C ARG A 262 34.73 -26.32 13.98
N SER A 263 34.61 -27.60 13.66
CA SER A 263 33.73 -28.10 12.60
C SER A 263 32.50 -28.76 13.20
N TYR A 264 31.34 -28.39 12.67
CA TYR A 264 30.03 -28.92 13.03
C TYR A 264 29.39 -29.60 11.83
N ARG A 265 28.72 -30.71 12.07
CA ARG A 265 27.70 -31.27 11.18
C ARG A 265 26.35 -30.80 11.69
N VAL A 266 25.63 -30.08 10.86
CA VAL A 266 24.31 -29.55 11.19
C VAL A 266 23.27 -30.27 10.36
N GLU A 267 22.29 -30.84 11.04
CA GLU A 267 21.09 -31.40 10.42
C GLU A 267 19.90 -30.53 10.80
N THR A 268 19.13 -30.13 9.79
CA THR A 268 17.85 -29.45 9.95
C THR A 268 16.74 -30.25 9.28
N LEU A 269 15.65 -30.46 10.00
CA LEU A 269 14.49 -31.23 9.55
C LEU A 269 13.25 -30.34 9.57
N LEU A 270 12.56 -30.25 8.43
CA LEU A 270 11.21 -29.72 8.33
C LEU A 270 10.25 -30.87 8.07
N GLU A 271 9.25 -31.05 8.92
CA GLU A 271 8.06 -31.84 8.59
C GLU A 271 6.95 -30.86 8.21
N ASN A 272 6.50 -30.90 6.95
CA ASN A 272 5.43 -30.02 6.50
C ASN A 272 4.09 -30.46 7.14
N PRO A 273 3.50 -29.68 8.06
CA PRO A 273 2.28 -30.10 8.74
C PRO A 273 1.04 -29.93 7.85
N TYR A 274 1.17 -29.34 6.67
CA TYR A 274 0.03 -28.91 5.86
C TYR A 274 -0.35 -29.92 4.77
N PRO A 275 -1.63 -29.92 4.32
CA PRO A 275 -2.10 -30.76 3.23
C PRO A 275 -1.73 -30.22 1.83
N TYR A 276 -0.88 -29.20 1.75
CA TYR A 276 -0.45 -28.53 0.53
C TYR A 276 1.08 -28.35 0.53
N PRO A 277 1.69 -28.14 -0.65
CA PRO A 277 3.12 -27.85 -0.72
C PRO A 277 3.45 -26.48 -0.13
N VAL A 278 4.64 -26.37 0.46
CA VAL A 278 5.19 -25.12 0.98
C VAL A 278 6.61 -24.92 0.46
N THR A 279 7.01 -23.67 0.25
CA THR A 279 8.39 -23.32 -0.07
C THR A 279 9.10 -22.85 1.20
N LEU A 280 10.12 -23.60 1.62
CA LEU A 280 10.99 -23.24 2.73
C LEU A 280 12.09 -22.30 2.24
N LEU A 281 12.18 -21.13 2.88
CA LEU A 281 13.21 -20.12 2.69
C LEU A 281 14.10 -20.09 3.94
N LEU A 282 15.38 -20.44 3.78
CA LEU A 282 16.37 -20.32 4.85
C LEU A 282 17.38 -19.25 4.50
N PHE A 283 17.65 -18.39 5.47
CA PHE A 283 18.78 -17.48 5.44
C PHE A 283 19.45 -17.49 6.80
N GLU A 284 20.73 -17.85 6.84
CA GLU A 284 21.52 -17.73 8.05
C GLU A 284 22.81 -16.99 7.81
N VAL A 285 23.23 -16.25 8.84
CA VAL A 285 24.54 -15.60 8.89
C VAL A 285 25.43 -16.27 9.94
N PHE A 286 26.73 -16.35 9.66
CA PHE A 286 27.73 -16.95 10.54
C PHE A 286 28.76 -15.91 11.00
N PRO A 287 29.39 -16.12 12.17
CA PRO A 287 30.60 -15.39 12.54
C PRO A 287 31.70 -15.60 11.49
N GLN A 288 32.36 -14.51 11.06
CA GLN A 288 33.50 -14.59 10.15
C GLN A 288 34.83 -14.77 10.93
N PRO A 289 35.80 -15.52 10.38
CA PRO A 289 35.72 -16.30 9.14
C PRO A 289 35.01 -17.65 9.36
N PHE A 290 34.33 -18.14 8.31
CA PHE A 290 33.70 -19.46 8.29
C PHE A 290 33.99 -20.19 6.97
N ARG A 291 33.82 -21.52 6.98
CA ARG A 291 33.75 -22.36 5.80
C ARG A 291 32.47 -23.17 5.84
N LEU A 292 31.72 -23.18 4.74
CA LEU A 292 30.44 -23.87 4.62
C LEU A 292 30.47 -24.82 3.43
N ASP A 293 30.07 -26.08 3.68
CA ASP A 293 29.73 -27.05 2.66
C ASP A 293 28.24 -27.42 2.82
N PHE A 294 27.41 -26.82 1.96
CA PHE A 294 25.96 -27.01 1.96
C PHE A 294 25.44 -27.20 0.53
N PRO A 295 25.31 -28.45 0.07
CA PRO A 295 24.79 -28.75 -1.26
C PRO A 295 23.41 -28.13 -1.50
N GLY A 296 23.27 -27.41 -2.62
CA GLY A 296 22.02 -26.76 -3.05
C GLY A 296 21.75 -25.39 -2.43
N ALA A 297 22.54 -24.95 -1.45
CA ALA A 297 22.46 -23.59 -0.92
C ALA A 297 23.31 -22.62 -1.76
N THR A 298 22.82 -21.39 -1.91
CA THR A 298 23.60 -20.28 -2.44
C THR A 298 24.48 -19.73 -1.33
N LEU A 299 25.80 -19.85 -1.49
CA LEU A 299 26.77 -19.31 -0.53
C LEU A 299 26.85 -17.78 -0.66
N LEU A 300 26.84 -17.11 0.49
CA LEU A 300 26.95 -15.65 0.61
C LEU A 300 28.20 -15.31 1.45
N PRO A 301 28.77 -14.10 1.33
CA PRO A 301 29.91 -13.68 2.14
C PRO A 301 29.69 -13.81 3.66
N GLU A 302 28.46 -13.59 4.11
CA GLU A 302 28.03 -13.63 5.50
C GLU A 302 27.36 -14.95 5.92
N GLY A 303 27.02 -15.82 4.97
CA GLY A 303 26.38 -17.10 5.28
C GLY A 303 25.78 -17.82 4.08
N TYR A 304 24.48 -18.13 4.11
CA TYR A 304 23.82 -18.82 2.99
C TYR A 304 22.36 -18.42 2.81
N ARG A 305 21.85 -18.68 1.60
CA ARG A 305 20.42 -18.70 1.27
C ARG A 305 20.05 -20.06 0.66
N LEU A 306 18.93 -20.63 1.09
CA LEU A 306 18.36 -21.83 0.50
C LEU A 306 16.86 -21.63 0.25
N GLU A 307 16.41 -22.08 -0.92
CA GLU A 307 14.99 -22.18 -1.25
C GLU A 307 14.70 -23.62 -1.67
N VAL A 308 13.72 -24.26 -1.01
CA VAL A 308 13.33 -25.64 -1.32
C VAL A 308 11.83 -25.82 -1.19
N THR A 309 11.21 -26.46 -2.19
CA THR A 309 9.81 -26.86 -2.11
C THR A 309 9.69 -28.18 -1.35
N VAL A 310 8.77 -28.24 -0.40
CA VAL A 310 8.44 -29.42 0.41
C VAL A 310 6.99 -29.78 0.14
N GLY A 311 6.75 -31.01 -0.31
CA GLY A 311 5.43 -31.51 -0.65
C GLY A 311 4.49 -31.60 0.57
N PRO A 312 3.19 -31.82 0.35
CA PRO A 312 2.23 -32.04 1.42
C PRO A 312 2.67 -33.18 2.34
N LYS A 313 2.68 -32.95 3.66
CA LYS A 313 3.05 -33.94 4.67
C LYS A 313 4.46 -34.56 4.49
N GLU A 314 5.30 -33.98 3.64
CA GLU A 314 6.66 -34.46 3.39
C GLU A 314 7.61 -34.01 4.52
N ALA A 315 8.57 -34.89 4.85
CA ALA A 315 9.69 -34.57 5.72
C ALA A 315 10.94 -34.26 4.87
N ARG A 316 11.49 -33.06 5.01
CA ARG A 316 12.70 -32.61 4.31
C ARG A 316 13.87 -32.49 5.28
N ARG A 317 14.88 -33.33 5.09
CA ARG A 317 16.15 -33.29 5.82
C ARG A 317 17.20 -32.51 5.01
N LEU A 318 17.86 -31.57 5.68
CA LEU A 318 18.93 -30.73 5.13
C LEU A 318 20.17 -30.89 6.00
N VAL A 319 21.29 -31.29 5.42
CA VAL A 319 22.54 -31.57 6.14
C VAL A 319 23.66 -30.73 5.54
N TYR A 320 24.42 -30.05 6.38
CA TYR A 320 25.58 -29.27 5.97
C TYR A 320 26.72 -29.35 6.98
N ARG A 321 27.92 -29.02 6.53
CA ARG A 321 29.11 -28.91 7.37
C ARG A 321 29.54 -27.46 7.49
N LEU A 322 29.69 -27.00 8.73
CA LEU A 322 30.09 -25.64 9.05
C LEU A 322 31.39 -25.66 9.86
N THR A 323 32.42 -24.95 9.40
CA THR A 323 33.64 -24.73 10.17
C THR A 323 33.72 -23.27 10.56
N LEU A 324 33.84 -23.01 11.86
CA LEU A 324 34.00 -21.67 12.43
C LEU A 324 35.41 -21.51 13.01
N ALA A 325 35.98 -20.32 12.88
CA ALA A 325 37.16 -19.95 13.65
C ALA A 325 36.82 -19.84 15.15
N ARG A 326 37.83 -20.11 15.97
CA ARG A 326 37.75 -20.03 17.43
C ARG A 326 38.27 -18.69 17.94
#